data_AF-A0A6G3XNL0-F1
#
_entry.id   AF-A0A6G3XNL0-F1
#
_cell.length_a   1.000
_cell.length_b   1.000
_cell.length_c   1.000
_cell.angle_alpha   90.00
_cell.angle_beta   90.00
_cell.angle_gamma   90.00
#
_symmetry.space_group_name_H-M   'P 1'
#
loop_
_entity.id
_entity.type
_entity.pdbx_description
1 polymer ?
#
loop_
_entity_poly.entity_id
_entity_poly.type
_entity_poly.pdbx_seq_one_letter_code
_entity_poly.pdbx_strand_id
1 'polypeptide(L)'
;MDARLDLHAALGLELGDCHTIRNAGGVVTDDVIRSLTISQRALGTRSVVLIHHTNCGLESLTEDFRQELEREVGQRPVWAVEAYTDADQDVRQSMQRVRTSP
;
A
#
# COMPACT_ATOMS: atom_id res chain seq x y z
N MET A 1 -3.84 -5.44 0.14
CA MET A 1 -4.75 -6.23 -0.72
C MET A 1 -5.17 -7.55 -0.08
N ASP A 2 -4.87 -7.74 1.20
CA ASP A 2 -5.11 -9.01 1.89
C ASP A 2 -6.60 -9.41 1.88
N ALA A 3 -6.86 -10.67 1.54
CA ALA A 3 -8.21 -11.21 1.39
C ALA A 3 -8.97 -11.32 2.71
N ARG A 4 -8.29 -11.26 3.86
CA ARG A 4 -8.90 -11.31 5.20
C ARG A 4 -9.46 -9.97 5.63
N LEU A 5 -9.11 -8.88 4.95
CA LEU A 5 -9.51 -7.53 5.33
C LEU A 5 -10.76 -7.08 4.55
N ASP A 6 -11.92 -7.21 5.20
CA ASP A 6 -13.14 -6.50 4.84
C ASP A 6 -13.12 -5.11 5.48
N LEU A 7 -12.68 -4.11 4.70
CA LEU A 7 -12.48 -2.76 5.19
C LEU A 7 -13.79 -2.05 5.55
N HIS A 8 -14.85 -2.29 4.76
CA HIS A 8 -16.13 -1.64 4.97
C HIS A 8 -16.76 -2.12 6.28
N ALA A 9 -16.77 -3.45 6.49
CA ALA A 9 -17.26 -4.02 7.75
C ALA A 9 -16.40 -3.59 8.95
N ALA A 10 -15.07 -3.57 8.82
CA ALA A 10 -14.17 -3.24 9.92
C ALA A 10 -14.27 -1.78 10.39
N LEU A 11 -14.59 -0.84 9.49
CA LEU A 11 -14.69 0.59 9.80
C LEU A 11 -16.14 1.09 9.90
N GLY A 12 -17.14 0.24 9.66
CA GLY A 12 -18.55 0.62 9.64
C GLY A 12 -18.91 1.57 8.49
N LEU A 13 -18.32 1.35 7.31
CA LEU A 13 -18.50 2.20 6.13
C LEU A 13 -19.55 1.63 5.18
N GLU A 14 -20.37 2.52 4.64
CA GLU A 14 -21.35 2.23 3.59
C GLU A 14 -20.77 2.45 2.19
N LEU A 15 -21.52 2.00 1.17
CA LEU A 15 -21.15 2.24 -0.23
C LEU A 15 -21.21 3.75 -0.52
N GLY A 16 -20.08 4.31 -0.92
CA GLY A 16 -19.94 5.74 -1.24
C GLY A 16 -19.23 6.56 -0.17
N ASP A 17 -18.99 6.02 1.03
CA ASP A 17 -18.37 6.77 2.14
C ASP A 17 -16.91 7.14 1.90
N CYS A 18 -16.17 6.29 1.18
CA CYS A 18 -14.74 6.51 0.96
C CYS A 18 -14.27 5.95 -0.39
N HIS A 19 -13.13 6.49 -0.85
CA HIS A 19 -12.32 5.81 -1.84
C HIS A 19 -11.43 4.78 -1.15
N THR A 20 -11.45 3.54 -1.64
CA THR A 20 -10.59 2.47 -1.15
C THR A 20 -9.48 2.20 -2.16
N ILE A 21 -8.23 2.45 -1.77
CA ILE A 21 -7.03 2.16 -2.57
C ILE A 21 -6.31 0.99 -1.91
N ARG A 22 -6.04 -0.09 -2.67
CA ARG A 22 -5.41 -1.31 -2.14
C ARG A 22 -4.33 -1.82 -3.08
N ASN A 23 -3.16 -2.13 -2.53
CA ASN A 23 -2.06 -2.83 -3.20
C ASN A 23 -1.43 -3.87 -2.25
N ALA A 24 -0.37 -4.55 -2.66
CA ALA A 24 0.40 -5.42 -1.78
C ALA A 24 1.01 -4.59 -0.63
N GLY A 25 0.87 -5.06 0.62
CA GLY A 25 1.44 -4.40 1.80
C GLY A 25 0.77 -3.10 2.27
N GLY A 26 -0.09 -2.46 1.46
CA GLY A 26 -0.61 -1.13 1.79
C GLY A 26 0.42 -0.01 1.53
N VAL A 27 1.42 -0.30 0.71
CA VAL A 27 2.59 0.56 0.48
C VAL A 27 2.21 1.86 -0.23
N VAL A 28 2.75 2.98 0.22
CA VAL A 28 2.60 4.28 -0.46
C VAL A 28 3.59 4.35 -1.64
N THR A 29 3.12 3.94 -2.81
CA THR A 29 3.82 4.06 -4.10
C THR A 29 3.41 5.33 -4.85
N ASP A 30 4.10 5.64 -5.96
CA ASP A 30 3.72 6.75 -6.84
C ASP A 30 2.28 6.61 -7.37
N ASP A 31 1.81 5.38 -7.57
CA ASP A 31 0.44 5.13 -8.02
C ASP A 31 -0.60 5.43 -6.92
N VAL A 32 -0.25 5.15 -5.65
CA VAL A 32 -1.06 5.55 -4.50
C VAL A 32 -1.09 7.06 -4.36
N ILE A 33 0.07 7.74 -4.47
CA ILE A 33 0.14 9.20 -4.45
C ILE A 33 -0.69 9.81 -5.59
N ARG A 34 -0.55 9.31 -6.82
CA ARG A 34 -1.36 9.73 -7.98
C ARG A 34 -2.86 9.59 -7.67
N SER A 35 -3.28 8.46 -7.11
CA SER A 35 -4.67 8.17 -6.77
C SER A 35 -5.19 9.08 -5.65
N LEU A 36 -4.40 9.31 -4.60
CA LEU A 36 -4.72 10.25 -3.53
C LEU A 36 -4.85 11.69 -4.05
N THR A 37 -3.96 12.12 -4.94
CA THR A 37 -4.01 13.45 -5.56
C THR A 37 -5.29 13.64 -6.35
N ILE A 38 -5.71 12.65 -7.15
CA ILE A 38 -7.00 12.70 -7.85
C ILE A 38 -8.16 12.74 -6.84
N SER A 39 -8.14 11.86 -5.85
CA SER A 39 -9.16 11.80 -4.78
C SER A 39 -9.35 13.14 -4.08
N GLN A 40 -8.26 13.85 -3.77
CA GLN A 40 -8.33 15.11 -3.04
C GLN A 40 -8.62 16.32 -3.94
N ARG A 41 -7.95 16.41 -5.10
CA ARG A 41 -7.98 17.59 -5.97
C ARG A 41 -9.17 17.60 -6.91
N ALA A 42 -9.55 16.43 -7.44
CA ALA A 42 -10.68 16.31 -8.37
C ALA A 42 -11.97 15.87 -7.67
N LEU A 43 -11.87 15.02 -6.64
CA LEU A 43 -13.04 14.39 -6.00
C LEU A 43 -13.30 14.89 -4.56
N GLY A 44 -12.48 15.82 -4.06
CA GLY A 44 -12.79 16.61 -2.86
C GLY A 44 -12.51 15.97 -1.50
N THR A 45 -11.87 14.80 -1.42
CA THR A 45 -11.52 14.22 -0.10
C THR A 45 -10.52 15.10 0.66
N ARG A 46 -10.58 15.04 2.00
CA ARG A 46 -9.76 15.88 2.91
C ARG A 46 -9.04 15.10 3.99
N SER A 47 -9.29 13.80 4.09
CA SER A 47 -8.69 12.92 5.09
C SER A 47 -8.19 11.66 4.40
N VAL A 48 -7.10 11.10 4.93
CA VAL A 48 -6.47 9.87 4.46
C VAL A 48 -6.22 8.99 5.68
N VAL A 49 -6.58 7.72 5.60
CA VAL A 49 -6.28 6.70 6.61
C VAL A 49 -5.39 5.65 5.96
N LEU A 50 -4.25 5.37 6.56
CA LEU A 50 -3.33 4.31 6.14
C LEU A 50 -3.54 3.09 7.03
N ILE A 51 -3.75 1.92 6.41
CA ILE A 51 -4.11 0.69 7.12
C ILE A 51 -3.17 -0.42 6.68
N HIS A 52 -2.26 -0.75 7.58
CA HIS A 52 -1.49 -1.98 7.53
C HIS A 52 -2.19 -3.03 8.40
N HIS A 53 -1.73 -4.26 8.35
CA HIS A 53 -2.28 -5.34 9.16
C HIS A 53 -1.18 -6.31 9.57
N THR A 54 -1.40 -6.99 10.70
CA THR A 54 -0.51 -8.05 11.19
C THR A 54 -0.46 -9.24 10.23
N ASN A 55 0.65 -9.98 10.26
CA ASN A 55 0.84 -11.19 9.44
C ASN A 55 0.66 -10.86 7.96
N CYS A 56 1.29 -9.76 7.51
CA CYS A 56 1.23 -9.35 6.12
C CYS A 56 2.19 -10.18 5.28
N GLY A 57 1.80 -10.55 4.07
CA GLY A 57 2.69 -11.31 3.18
C GLY A 57 4.01 -10.59 2.89
N LEU A 58 4.01 -9.25 2.88
CA LEU A 58 5.23 -8.47 2.70
C LEU A 58 6.19 -8.53 3.90
N GLU A 59 5.74 -8.96 5.09
CA GLU A 59 6.62 -9.22 6.25
C GLU A 59 7.53 -10.43 6.04
N SER A 60 7.14 -11.32 5.14
CA SER A 60 7.87 -12.56 4.83
C SER A 60 8.66 -12.52 3.53
N LEU A 61 8.60 -11.41 2.78
CA LEU A 61 9.33 -11.26 1.53
C LEU A 61 10.62 -10.46 1.73
N THR A 62 11.55 -10.66 0.81
CA THR A 62 12.79 -9.87 0.71
C THR A 62 13.02 -9.45 -0.75
N GLU A 63 14.01 -8.60 -1.00
CA GLU A 63 14.44 -8.25 -2.36
C GLU A 63 15.02 -9.45 -3.13
N ASP A 64 15.31 -10.58 -2.47
CA ASP A 64 15.72 -11.82 -3.15
C ASP A 64 14.61 -12.35 -4.07
N PHE A 65 13.35 -12.00 -3.81
CA PHE A 65 12.23 -12.34 -4.68
C PHE A 65 12.44 -11.86 -6.13
N ARG A 66 13.06 -10.70 -6.34
CA ARG A 66 13.38 -10.21 -7.69
C ARG A 66 14.48 -11.02 -8.36
N GLN A 67 15.42 -11.56 -7.57
CA GLN A 67 16.47 -12.43 -8.09
C GLN A 67 15.90 -13.80 -8.47
N GLU A 68 14.96 -14.32 -7.68
CA GLU A 68 14.23 -15.54 -8.01
C GLU A 68 13.47 -15.40 -9.33
N LEU A 69 12.73 -14.30 -9.50
CA LEU A 69 12.04 -14.00 -10.75
C LEU A 69 13.02 -13.86 -11.92
N GLU A 70 14.16 -13.19 -11.74
CA GLU A 70 15.18 -13.08 -12.79
C GLU A 70 15.70 -14.46 -13.23
N ARG A 71 15.93 -15.37 -12.28
CA ARG A 71 16.35 -16.75 -12.59
C ARG A 71 15.26 -17.54 -13.31
N GLU A 72 14.00 -17.32 -12.97
CA GLU A 72 12.87 -18.04 -13.56
C GLU A 72 12.52 -17.55 -14.97
N VAL A 73 12.39 -16.23 -15.16
CA VAL A 73 11.87 -15.64 -16.41
C VAL A 73 12.92 -14.94 -17.26
N GLY A 74 14.18 -14.92 -16.80
CA GLY A 74 15.33 -14.36 -17.53
C GLY A 74 15.43 -12.83 -17.51
N GLN A 75 14.54 -12.13 -16.81
CA GLN A 75 14.56 -10.68 -16.68
C GLN A 75 14.24 -10.25 -15.25
N ARG A 76 15.10 -9.39 -14.68
CA ARG A 76 14.85 -8.80 -13.37
C ARG A 76 13.75 -7.76 -13.44
N PRO A 77 12.70 -7.85 -12.58
CA PRO A 77 11.69 -6.80 -12.50
C PRO A 77 12.29 -5.47 -12.08
N VAL A 78 11.82 -4.36 -12.67
CA VAL A 78 12.32 -3.00 -12.38
C VAL A 78 11.72 -2.40 -11.10
N TRP A 79 10.54 -2.86 -10.70
CA TRP A 79 9.84 -2.42 -9.50
C TRP A 79 10.49 -3.03 -8.24
N ALA A 80 10.43 -2.29 -7.13
CA ALA A 80 10.84 -2.78 -5.81
C ALA A 80 9.75 -3.69 -5.21
N VAL A 81 10.14 -4.65 -4.37
CA VAL A 81 9.17 -5.51 -3.67
C VAL A 81 8.44 -4.72 -2.57
N GLU A 82 9.08 -3.67 -2.06
CA GLU A 82 8.59 -2.84 -0.95
C GLU A 82 8.28 -3.68 0.30
N ALA A 83 9.09 -4.70 0.55
CA ALA A 83 9.01 -5.51 1.75
C ALA A 83 9.45 -4.72 3.00
N TYR A 84 8.85 -5.06 4.15
CA TYR A 84 9.12 -4.45 5.45
C TYR A 84 9.07 -5.51 6.54
N THR A 85 9.75 -5.33 7.67
CA THR A 85 9.77 -6.34 8.76
C THR A 85 8.95 -5.94 9.99
N ASP A 86 8.51 -4.68 10.07
CA ASP A 86 7.73 -4.13 11.18
C ASP A 86 6.61 -3.24 10.61
N ALA A 87 5.37 -3.72 10.71
CA ALA A 87 4.20 -3.00 10.22
C ALA A 87 3.98 -1.65 10.90
N ASP A 88 4.27 -1.51 12.20
CA ASP A 88 4.10 -0.24 12.91
C ASP A 88 5.13 0.80 12.45
N GLN A 89 6.37 0.37 12.21
CA GLN A 89 7.40 1.22 11.62
C GLN A 89 7.01 1.63 10.20
N ASP A 90 6.54 0.68 9.39
CA ASP A 90 6.19 0.92 7.99
C ASP A 90 4.97 1.85 7.83
N VAL A 91 3.98 1.75 8.73
CA VAL A 91 2.88 2.73 8.81
C VAL A 91 3.42 4.14 9.02
N ARG A 92 4.36 4.33 9.96
CA ARG A 92 4.94 5.65 10.23
C ARG A 92 5.72 6.18 9.03
N GLN A 93 6.46 5.31 8.34
CA GLN A 93 7.18 5.68 7.11
C GLN A 93 6.20 6.07 6.00
N SER A 94 5.15 5.28 5.80
CA SER A 94 4.09 5.54 4.82
C SER A 94 3.37 6.86 5.11
N MET A 95 3.08 7.18 6.38
CA MET A 95 2.55 8.48 6.78
C MET A 95 3.49 9.63 6.41
N GLN A 96 4.81 9.47 6.60
CA GLN A 96 5.78 10.48 6.18
C GLN A 96 5.78 10.66 4.67
N ARG A 97 5.81 9.57 3.88
CA ARG A 97 5.75 9.62 2.42
C ARG A 97 4.55 10.43 1.92
N VAL A 98 3.35 10.17 2.47
CA VAL A 98 2.13 10.94 2.12
C VAL A 98 2.25 12.41 2.51
N ARG A 99 2.79 12.71 3.70
CA ARG A 99 2.91 14.10 4.20
C ARG A 99 3.94 14.94 3.46
N THR A 100 5.00 14.33 2.96
CA THR A 100 6.11 15.02 2.28
C THR A 100 5.95 15.04 0.76
N SER A 101 4.97 14.33 0.21
CA SER A 101 4.67 14.35 -1.22
C SER A 101 3.97 15.68 -1.59
N PRO A 102 4.48 16.44 -2.57
CA PRO A 102 4.01 17.80 -2.89
C PRO A 102 2.62 17.86 -3.58
#